data_AF-A0A1I3SFJ8-F1
#
_entry.id   AF-A0A1I3SFJ8-F1
#
_cell.length_a   1.000
_cell.length_b   1.000
_cell.length_c   1.000
_cell.angle_alpha   90.00
_cell.angle_beta   90.00
_cell.angle_gamma   90.00
#
_symmetry.space_group_name_H-M   'P 1'
#
loop_
_entity.id
_entity.type
_entity.pdbx_description
1 polymer ?
#
loop_
_entity_poly.entity_id
_entity_poly.type
_entity_poly.pdbx_seq_one_letter_code
_entity_poly.pdbx_strand_id
1 'polypeptide(L)'
;MDAGSRLHAHDLLARHGAWHTAITKRINIDMRSIFAALIILVGMSCQSCFLESFGPGPRDFTVPLPKNYFIYCMSADRIFIAPKSWGESTPIIPPKVVEVGFDDRFLIAKQLELTQSDYKTPPTVVAQQYWILDFGRPEVVGPLTAESFTAERQRLGVSPDLELRNVFEYKQ
;
A
#
# COMPACT_ATOMS: atom_id res chain seq x y z
N MET A 1 -10.71 -35.10 93.34
CA MET A 1 -9.47 -34.94 92.55
C MET A 1 -9.85 -35.03 91.09
N ASP A 2 -9.75 -33.94 90.34
CA ASP A 2 -9.04 -33.96 89.07
C ASP A 2 -8.76 -32.51 88.64
N ALA A 3 -7.54 -32.05 88.91
CA ALA A 3 -7.06 -30.73 88.51
C ALA A 3 -6.52 -30.74 87.05
N GLY A 4 -6.56 -31.89 86.36
CA GLY A 4 -6.01 -32.05 85.01
C GLY A 4 -6.85 -31.44 83.89
N SER A 5 -8.17 -31.30 84.08
CA SER A 5 -9.07 -30.91 82.98
C SER A 5 -9.08 -29.39 82.70
N ARG A 6 -8.61 -28.57 83.65
CA ARG A 6 -8.59 -27.10 83.51
C ARG A 6 -7.33 -26.55 82.83
N LEU A 7 -6.23 -27.29 82.85
CA LEU A 7 -4.97 -26.89 82.22
C LEU A 7 -4.95 -27.11 80.70
N HIS A 8 -5.79 -28.02 80.17
CA HIS A 8 -5.83 -28.29 78.73
C HIS A 8 -6.65 -27.26 77.93
N ALA A 9 -7.64 -26.62 78.55
CA ALA A 9 -8.49 -25.63 77.87
C ALA A 9 -7.80 -24.27 77.67
N HIS A 10 -6.85 -23.90 78.55
CA HIS A 10 -6.13 -22.63 78.43
C HIS A 10 -5.02 -22.66 77.36
N ASP A 11 -4.44 -23.83 77.06
CA ASP A 11 -3.39 -23.97 76.05
C ASP A 11 -3.94 -23.99 74.60
N LEU A 12 -5.17 -24.48 74.42
CA LEU A 12 -5.85 -24.49 73.13
C LEU A 12 -6.32 -23.08 72.68
N LEU A 13 -6.67 -22.20 73.61
CA LEU A 13 -7.08 -20.83 73.28
C LEU A 13 -5.89 -19.91 72.94
N ALA A 14 -4.71 -20.16 73.52
CA ALA A 14 -3.48 -19.44 73.17
C ALA A 14 -2.97 -19.81 71.76
N ARG A 15 -3.15 -21.08 71.35
CA ARG A 15 -2.77 -21.54 70.01
C ARG A 15 -3.67 -20.99 68.91
N HIS A 16 -4.98 -20.82 69.15
CA HIS A 16 -5.90 -20.30 68.12
C HIS A 16 -5.73 -18.80 67.80
N GLY A 17 -5.25 -17.98 68.73
CA GLY A 17 -4.99 -16.55 68.49
C GLY A 17 -3.80 -16.27 67.58
N ALA A 18 -2.76 -17.13 67.62
CA ALA A 18 -1.52 -16.93 66.87
C ALA A 18 -1.65 -17.21 65.36
N TRP A 19 -2.61 -18.06 64.94
CA TRP A 19 -2.83 -18.36 63.52
C TRP A 19 -3.43 -17.20 62.74
N HIS A 20 -4.27 -16.37 63.37
CA HIS A 20 -4.92 -15.25 62.68
C HIS A 20 -3.99 -14.05 62.47
N THR A 21 -2.96 -13.87 63.31
CA THR A 21 -1.98 -12.77 63.18
C THR A 21 -0.84 -13.10 62.21
N ALA A 22 -0.58 -14.38 61.92
CA ALA A 22 0.49 -14.79 61.01
C ALA A 22 0.11 -14.75 59.52
N ILE A 23 -1.18 -14.95 59.20
CA ILE A 23 -1.66 -15.06 57.81
C ILE A 23 -1.88 -13.69 57.15
N THR A 24 -2.17 -12.65 57.92
CA THR A 24 -2.43 -11.30 57.39
C THR A 24 -1.17 -10.49 57.09
N LYS A 25 0.03 -10.98 57.43
CA LYS A 25 1.28 -10.19 57.33
C LYS A 25 2.08 -10.42 56.03
N ARG A 26 1.56 -11.13 55.02
CA ARG A 26 2.40 -11.56 53.87
C ARG A 26 1.87 -11.32 52.48
N ILE A 27 0.91 -10.41 52.29
CA ILE A 27 0.50 -9.97 50.95
C ILE A 27 0.22 -8.46 50.96
N ASN A 28 1.28 -7.66 51.17
CA ASN A 28 1.26 -6.25 50.74
C ASN A 28 1.58 -6.24 49.24
N ILE A 29 0.64 -6.71 48.42
CA ILE A 29 0.72 -6.44 46.99
C ILE A 29 0.23 -5.00 46.84
N ASP A 30 1.16 -4.08 46.58
CA ASP A 30 0.84 -2.68 46.33
C ASP A 30 -0.13 -2.61 45.15
N MET A 31 -1.30 -2.02 45.39
CA MET A 31 -2.35 -1.87 44.39
C MET A 31 -1.84 -1.11 43.16
N ARG A 32 -0.83 -0.24 43.32
CA ARG A 32 -0.14 0.45 42.22
C ARG A 32 0.64 -0.51 41.31
N SER A 33 1.21 -1.58 41.87
CA SER A 33 1.92 -2.63 41.11
C SER A 33 0.96 -3.53 40.34
N ILE A 34 -0.24 -3.78 40.86
CA ILE A 34 -1.30 -4.52 40.14
C ILE A 34 -1.80 -3.70 38.95
N PHE A 35 -2.07 -2.40 39.16
CA PHE A 35 -2.48 -1.50 38.08
C PHE A 35 -1.39 -1.34 37.00
N ALA A 36 -0.12 -1.26 37.40
CA ALA A 36 1.00 -1.21 36.45
C ALA A 36 1.12 -2.50 35.61
N ALA A 37 0.95 -3.68 36.22
CA ALA A 37 1.00 -4.96 35.50
C ALA A 37 -0.18 -5.11 34.51
N LEU A 38 -1.37 -4.61 34.85
CA LEU A 38 -2.55 -4.69 33.99
C LEU A 38 -2.42 -3.78 32.75
N ILE A 39 -1.81 -2.60 32.89
CA ILE A 39 -1.53 -1.68 31.78
C ILE A 39 -0.53 -2.29 30.79
N ILE A 40 0.49 -3.00 31.29
CA ILE A 40 1.47 -3.70 30.43
C ILE A 40 0.82 -4.86 29.67
N LEU A 41 -0.10 -5.60 30.29
CA LEU A 41 -0.78 -6.72 29.65
C LEU A 41 -1.78 -6.29 28.56
N VAL A 42 -2.47 -5.16 28.76
CA VAL A 42 -3.39 -4.58 27.75
C VAL A 42 -2.63 -3.87 26.62
N GLY A 43 -1.43 -3.33 26.89
CA GLY A 43 -0.56 -2.77 25.85
C GLY A 43 0.04 -3.81 24.90
N MET A 44 0.23 -5.05 25.34
CA MET A 44 0.81 -6.13 24.54
C MET A 44 -0.17 -6.82 23.57
N SER A 45 -1.48 -6.69 23.77
CA SER A 45 -2.51 -7.30 22.90
C SER A 45 -2.91 -6.45 21.69
N CYS A 46 -2.34 -5.25 21.53
CA CYS A 46 -2.53 -4.39 20.35
C CYS A 46 -1.37 -4.47 19.34
N GLN A 47 -0.42 -5.39 19.53
CA GLN A 47 0.75 -5.55 18.65
C GLN A 47 0.48 -6.38 17.39
N SER A 48 -0.72 -6.92 17.20
CA SER A 48 -1.08 -7.69 16.00
C SER A 48 -1.71 -6.86 14.88
N CYS A 49 -1.87 -5.54 15.07
CA CYS A 49 -2.44 -4.65 14.04
C CYS A 49 -1.41 -3.83 13.26
N PHE A 50 -0.11 -4.02 13.51
CA PHE A 50 0.93 -3.27 12.81
C PHE A 50 1.74 -4.21 11.91
N LEU A 51 1.79 -3.85 10.62
CA LEU A 51 2.71 -4.31 9.56
C LEU A 51 2.13 -5.09 8.39
N GLU A 52 0.82 -5.09 8.16
CA GLU A 52 0.36 -5.12 6.76
C GLU A 52 0.46 -3.68 6.23
N SER A 53 1.68 -3.31 5.87
CA SER A 53 1.93 -2.10 5.09
C SER A 53 1.16 -2.24 3.78
N PHE A 54 -0.02 -1.64 3.69
CA PHE A 54 -0.73 -1.39 2.43
C PHE A 54 0.08 -0.37 1.61
N GLY A 55 1.21 -0.85 1.08
CA GLY A 55 2.08 -0.11 0.18
C GLY A 55 1.85 -0.52 -1.28
N PRO A 56 2.36 0.26 -2.24
CA PRO A 56 2.41 -0.14 -3.65
C PRO A 56 2.98 -1.56 -3.78
N GLY A 57 2.39 -2.37 -4.66
CA GLY A 57 2.88 -3.71 -4.93
C GLY A 57 4.35 -3.67 -5.38
N PRO A 58 5.11 -4.77 -5.26
CA PRO A 58 6.54 -4.80 -5.60
C PRO A 58 6.85 -4.51 -7.09
N ARG A 59 5.81 -4.43 -7.93
CA ARG A 59 5.89 -4.11 -9.36
C ARG A 59 5.39 -2.71 -9.70
N ASP A 60 4.94 -1.96 -8.71
CA ASP A 60 4.44 -0.61 -8.92
C ASP A 60 5.62 0.35 -8.98
N PHE A 61 5.54 1.31 -9.89
CA PHE A 61 6.55 2.35 -10.02
C PHE A 61 5.95 3.61 -10.61
N THR A 62 6.64 4.73 -10.43
CA THR A 62 6.27 6.01 -10.99
C THR A 62 7.51 6.64 -11.58
N VAL A 63 7.45 6.99 -12.87
CA VAL A 63 8.57 7.62 -13.58
C VAL A 63 8.18 9.06 -13.89
N PRO A 64 8.97 10.05 -13.43
CA PRO A 64 8.73 11.45 -13.79
C PRO A 64 8.99 11.67 -15.28
N LEU A 65 8.12 12.45 -15.91
CA LEU A 65 8.22 12.92 -17.28
C LEU A 65 8.32 14.46 -17.28
N PRO A 66 8.67 15.08 -18.42
CA PRO A 66 8.64 16.52 -18.56
C PRO A 66 7.28 17.14 -18.18
N LYS A 67 7.31 18.42 -17.80
CA LYS A 67 6.12 19.24 -17.49
C LYS A 67 5.17 18.59 -16.46
N ASN A 68 5.72 17.93 -15.46
CA ASN A 68 4.97 17.35 -14.33
C ASN A 68 4.00 16.23 -14.74
N TYR A 69 4.28 15.56 -15.86
CA TYR A 69 3.70 14.28 -16.24
C TYR A 69 4.43 13.11 -15.58
N PHE A 70 3.76 11.97 -15.51
CA PHE A 70 4.29 10.76 -14.94
C PHE A 70 3.78 9.54 -15.71
N ILE A 71 4.64 8.52 -15.81
CA ILE A 71 4.19 7.15 -16.08
C ILE A 71 3.79 6.55 -14.73
N TYR A 72 2.53 6.17 -14.60
CA TYR A 72 2.03 5.46 -13.43
C TYR A 72 1.89 3.98 -13.76
N CYS A 73 2.69 3.12 -13.12
CA CYS A 73 2.50 1.67 -13.14
C CYS A 73 1.99 1.24 -11.77
N MET A 74 0.69 0.93 -11.69
CA MET A 74 0.05 0.40 -10.47
C MET A 74 -0.21 -1.12 -10.54
N SER A 75 -0.03 -1.69 -11.72
CA SER A 75 0.01 -3.13 -12.01
C SER A 75 0.41 -3.30 -13.48
N ALA A 76 0.69 -4.53 -13.92
CA ALA A 76 0.95 -4.82 -15.34
C ALA A 76 -0.19 -4.36 -16.29
N ASP A 77 -1.38 -4.22 -15.73
CA ASP A 77 -2.61 -3.89 -16.44
C ASP A 77 -3.03 -2.43 -16.29
N ARG A 78 -2.40 -1.71 -15.36
CA ARG A 78 -2.70 -0.33 -15.00
C ARG A 78 -1.47 0.54 -15.16
N ILE A 79 -1.03 0.64 -16.42
CA ILE A 79 0.04 1.52 -16.85
C ILE A 79 -0.57 2.63 -17.69
N PHE A 80 -0.52 3.86 -17.20
CA PHE A 80 -1.12 5.05 -17.83
C PHE A 80 -0.22 6.28 -17.65
N ILE A 81 -0.50 7.35 -18.40
CA ILE A 81 0.27 8.60 -18.35
C ILE A 81 -0.67 9.75 -18.00
N ALA A 82 -0.32 10.49 -16.94
CA ALA A 82 -1.09 11.62 -16.46
C ALA A 82 -0.18 12.65 -15.78
N PRO A 83 -0.60 13.93 -15.64
CA PRO A 83 0.10 14.89 -14.80
C PRO A 83 -0.03 14.52 -13.32
N LYS A 84 0.75 15.15 -12.43
CA LYS A 84 0.68 14.90 -10.98
C LYS A 84 -0.73 15.07 -10.38
N SER A 85 -1.48 15.99 -10.94
CA SER A 85 -2.85 16.32 -10.56
C SER A 85 -3.67 16.48 -11.82
N TRP A 86 -4.76 15.75 -11.93
CA TRP A 86 -5.63 15.75 -13.11
C TRP A 86 -7.09 15.71 -12.70
N GLY A 87 -7.95 16.34 -13.50
CA GLY A 87 -9.40 16.25 -13.42
C GLY A 87 -9.98 15.65 -14.70
N GLU A 88 -11.30 15.69 -14.84
CA GLU A 88 -12.01 15.09 -15.97
C GLU A 88 -11.60 15.66 -17.34
N SER A 89 -11.19 16.94 -17.39
CA SER A 89 -10.78 17.61 -18.62
C SER A 89 -9.28 17.57 -18.88
N THR A 90 -8.50 16.91 -18.03
CA THR A 90 -7.05 16.87 -18.17
C THR A 90 -6.64 15.78 -19.16
N PRO A 91 -5.82 16.08 -20.18
CA PRO A 91 -5.36 15.08 -21.13
C PRO A 91 -4.50 14.01 -20.44
N ILE A 92 -4.94 12.76 -20.57
CA ILE A 92 -4.24 11.56 -20.09
C ILE A 92 -4.14 10.54 -21.23
N ILE A 93 -3.13 9.69 -21.18
CA ILE A 93 -3.10 8.47 -22.01
C ILE A 93 -3.64 7.33 -21.15
N PRO A 94 -4.74 6.67 -21.55
CA PRO A 94 -5.42 5.68 -20.71
C PRO A 94 -4.57 4.43 -20.40
N PRO A 95 -5.01 3.56 -19.46
CA PRO A 95 -4.31 2.35 -19.07
C PRO A 95 -3.95 1.38 -20.20
N LYS A 96 -3.05 0.42 -19.93
CA LYS A 96 -2.50 -0.58 -20.88
C LYS A 96 -1.47 -0.03 -21.86
N VAL A 97 -0.76 1.03 -21.45
CA VAL A 97 0.45 1.48 -22.14
C VAL A 97 1.56 0.43 -21.95
N VAL A 98 2.19 0.01 -23.04
CA VAL A 98 3.26 -1.01 -23.05
C VAL A 98 4.60 -0.48 -23.49
N GLU A 99 4.61 0.53 -24.37
CA GLU A 99 5.84 1.17 -24.83
C GLU A 99 5.68 2.69 -24.79
N VAL A 100 6.75 3.39 -24.41
CA VAL A 100 6.81 4.85 -24.29
C VAL A 100 8.15 5.35 -24.82
N GLY A 101 8.11 6.46 -25.57
CA GLY A 101 9.28 7.28 -25.90
C GLY A 101 8.96 8.73 -25.61
N PHE A 102 9.89 9.49 -25.05
CA PHE A 102 9.67 10.92 -24.79
C PHE A 102 10.95 11.75 -24.92
N ASP A 103 10.75 13.02 -25.27
CA ASP A 103 11.73 14.10 -25.20
C ASP A 103 11.14 15.29 -24.42
N ASP A 104 11.79 16.45 -24.43
CA ASP A 104 11.34 17.62 -23.67
C ASP A 104 9.99 18.21 -24.15
N ARG A 105 9.56 17.89 -25.36
CA ARG A 105 8.36 18.44 -26.01
C ARG A 105 7.28 17.41 -26.24
N PHE A 106 7.62 16.19 -26.63
CA PHE A 106 6.65 15.17 -26.99
C PHE A 106 6.85 13.89 -26.21
N LEU A 107 5.74 13.20 -26.01
CA LEU A 107 5.71 11.79 -25.65
C LEU A 107 4.93 11.03 -26.71
N ILE A 108 5.44 9.87 -27.09
CA ILE A 108 4.75 8.87 -27.89
C ILE A 108 4.51 7.63 -27.04
N ALA A 109 3.34 7.01 -27.19
CA ALA A 109 3.02 5.78 -26.48
C ALA A 109 2.33 4.77 -27.39
N LYS A 110 2.54 3.49 -27.09
CA LYS A 110 1.77 2.37 -27.62
C LYS A 110 0.97 1.74 -26.50
N GLN A 111 -0.30 1.50 -26.79
CA GLN A 111 -1.28 0.91 -25.90
C GLN A 111 -1.85 -0.36 -26.53
N LEU A 112 -2.10 -1.38 -25.71
CA LEU A 112 -2.80 -2.58 -26.13
C LEU A 112 -4.27 -2.49 -25.73
N GLU A 113 -5.15 -2.54 -26.73
CA GLU A 113 -6.57 -2.72 -26.51
C GLU A 113 -6.83 -4.20 -26.27
N LEU A 114 -7.57 -4.50 -25.20
CA LEU A 114 -7.87 -5.88 -24.80
C LEU A 114 -9.37 -6.17 -24.91
N THR A 115 -9.73 -7.42 -25.13
CA THR A 115 -11.11 -7.88 -24.92
C THR A 115 -11.55 -7.62 -23.49
N GLN A 116 -12.86 -7.49 -23.28
CA GLN A 116 -13.41 -7.53 -21.93
C GLN A 116 -13.01 -8.85 -21.27
N SER A 117 -12.40 -8.75 -20.08
CA SER A 117 -12.11 -9.92 -19.27
C SER A 117 -13.40 -10.46 -18.67
N ASP A 118 -13.63 -11.77 -18.78
CA ASP A 118 -14.60 -12.47 -17.98
C ASP A 118 -13.88 -13.46 -17.03
N TYR A 119 -14.60 -14.07 -16.08
CA TYR A 119 -13.99 -14.97 -15.09
C TYR A 119 -13.51 -16.31 -15.67
N LYS A 120 -13.88 -16.63 -16.91
CA LYS A 120 -13.57 -17.90 -17.61
C LYS A 120 -12.49 -17.71 -18.66
N THR A 121 -12.37 -16.51 -19.21
CA THR A 121 -11.58 -16.21 -20.40
C THR A 121 -10.62 -15.07 -20.09
N PRO A 122 -9.31 -15.31 -20.15
CA PRO A 122 -8.34 -14.23 -19.98
C PRO A 122 -8.49 -13.21 -21.12
N PRO A 123 -8.28 -11.92 -20.84
CA PRO A 123 -8.35 -10.89 -21.87
C PRO A 123 -7.27 -11.12 -22.94
N THR A 124 -7.63 -10.94 -24.21
CA THR A 124 -6.73 -11.06 -25.36
C THR A 124 -6.55 -9.70 -26.03
N VAL A 125 -5.40 -9.49 -26.68
CA VAL A 125 -5.13 -8.25 -27.42
C VAL A 125 -5.98 -8.22 -28.69
N VAL A 126 -6.80 -7.19 -28.85
CA VAL A 126 -7.65 -6.97 -30.04
C VAL A 126 -7.06 -5.95 -30.99
N ALA A 127 -6.36 -4.94 -30.47
CA ALA A 127 -5.74 -3.91 -31.28
C ALA A 127 -4.50 -3.30 -30.61
N GLN A 128 -3.67 -2.68 -31.42
CA GLN A 128 -2.59 -1.81 -30.98
C GLN A 128 -2.97 -0.38 -31.34
N GLN A 129 -2.91 0.50 -30.35
CA GLN A 129 -3.25 1.90 -30.48
C GLN A 129 -2.04 2.75 -30.11
N TYR A 130 -1.93 3.92 -30.74
CA TYR A 130 -0.82 4.83 -30.52
C TYR A 130 -1.32 6.19 -30.08
N TRP A 131 -0.49 6.88 -29.31
CA TRP A 131 -0.82 8.16 -28.71
C TRP A 131 0.37 9.12 -28.85
N ILE A 132 0.07 10.40 -29.00
CA ILE A 132 1.04 11.49 -28.97
C ILE A 132 0.57 12.51 -27.94
N LEU A 133 1.42 12.85 -26.99
CA LEU A 133 1.20 13.92 -26.01
C LEU A 133 2.18 15.06 -26.30
N ASP A 134 1.66 16.27 -26.47
CA ASP A 134 2.48 17.50 -26.54
C ASP A 134 2.58 18.11 -25.13
N PHE A 135 3.79 18.17 -24.58
CA PHE A 135 4.06 18.77 -23.28
C PHE A 135 4.01 20.30 -23.31
N GLY A 136 4.26 20.92 -24.46
CA GLY A 136 4.22 22.37 -24.66
C GLY A 136 2.80 22.92 -24.77
N ARG A 137 1.89 22.12 -25.35
CA ARG A 137 0.45 22.36 -25.38
C ARG A 137 -0.23 21.10 -24.88
N PRO A 138 -0.59 21.00 -23.59
CA PRO A 138 -1.14 19.78 -22.99
C PRO A 138 -2.36 19.30 -23.76
N GLU A 139 -2.12 18.44 -24.73
CA GLU A 139 -3.05 17.90 -25.71
C GLU A 139 -2.58 16.50 -26.03
N VAL A 140 -3.54 15.57 -26.07
CA VAL A 140 -3.30 14.17 -26.38
C VAL A 140 -4.00 13.87 -27.69
N VAL A 141 -3.24 13.40 -28.67
CA VAL A 141 -3.76 12.91 -29.94
C VAL A 141 -3.78 11.39 -29.92
N GLY A 142 -4.99 10.84 -29.99
CA GLY A 142 -5.23 9.40 -30.06
C GLY A 142 -6.63 9.01 -29.61
N PRO A 143 -6.96 7.71 -29.65
CA PRO A 143 -6.10 6.61 -30.10
C PRO A 143 -5.89 6.61 -31.63
N LEU A 144 -4.67 6.29 -32.08
CA LEU A 144 -4.28 6.24 -33.49
C LEU A 144 -3.94 4.80 -33.94
N THR A 145 -4.16 4.51 -35.21
CA THR A 145 -3.58 3.34 -35.89
C THR A 145 -2.10 3.59 -36.20
N ALA A 146 -1.34 2.55 -36.56
CA ALA A 146 0.08 2.72 -36.93
C ALA A 146 0.28 3.71 -38.10
N GLU A 147 -0.62 3.68 -39.09
CA GLU A 147 -0.58 4.58 -40.25
C GLU A 147 -0.87 6.04 -39.85
N SER A 148 -1.97 6.27 -39.13
CA SER A 148 -2.33 7.62 -38.66
C SER A 148 -1.32 8.17 -37.65
N PHE A 149 -0.72 7.33 -36.81
CA PHE A 149 0.37 7.70 -35.92
C PHE A 149 1.60 8.20 -36.69
N THR A 150 1.97 7.52 -37.77
CA THR A 150 3.11 7.94 -38.59
C THR A 150 2.84 9.29 -39.26
N ALA A 151 1.64 9.45 -39.83
CA ALA A 151 1.23 10.72 -40.43
C ALA A 151 1.20 11.86 -39.40
N GLU A 152 0.68 11.60 -38.21
CA GLU A 152 0.52 12.59 -37.16
C GLU A 152 1.85 12.99 -36.52
N ARG A 153 2.77 12.03 -36.34
CA ARG A 153 4.16 12.33 -35.94
C ARG A 153 4.82 13.29 -36.91
N GLN A 154 4.67 13.05 -38.21
CA GLN A 154 5.23 13.93 -39.23
C GLN A 154 4.57 15.31 -39.19
N ARG A 155 3.24 15.37 -39.07
CA ARG A 155 2.47 16.62 -39.00
C ARG A 155 2.86 17.50 -37.81
N LEU A 156 3.06 16.88 -36.64
CA LEU A 156 3.41 17.55 -35.39
C LEU A 156 4.91 17.86 -35.28
N GLY A 157 5.74 17.29 -36.15
CA GLY A 157 7.20 17.43 -36.10
C GLY A 157 7.84 16.65 -34.96
N VAL A 158 7.25 15.50 -34.58
CA VAL A 158 7.87 14.56 -33.63
C VAL A 158 9.11 13.96 -34.28
N SER A 159 10.25 13.99 -33.59
CA SER A 159 11.51 13.46 -34.12
C SER A 159 11.36 11.99 -34.57
N PRO A 160 11.90 11.59 -35.74
CA PRO A 160 11.94 10.19 -36.14
C PRO A 160 12.83 9.34 -35.22
N ASP A 161 13.82 9.96 -34.58
CA ASP A 161 14.75 9.30 -33.64
C ASP A 161 14.11 9.06 -32.26
N LEU A 162 12.90 9.58 -32.04
CA LEU A 162 12.16 9.30 -30.81
C LEU A 162 11.55 7.89 -30.91
N GLU A 163 12.13 6.97 -30.15
CA GLU A 163 11.80 5.53 -30.20
C GLU A 163 10.84 5.11 -29.07
N LEU A 164 9.94 4.20 -29.40
CA LEU A 164 9.13 3.49 -28.41
C LEU A 164 9.98 2.42 -27.73
N ARG A 165 10.05 2.46 -26.40
CA ARG A 165 10.77 1.48 -25.57
C ARG A 165 9.84 0.85 -24.56
N ASN A 166 10.12 -0.37 -24.13
CA ASN A 166 9.26 -1.06 -23.18
C ASN A 166 9.15 -0.24 -21.89
N VAL A 167 7.93 -0.04 -21.38
CA VAL A 167 7.71 0.82 -20.21
C VAL A 167 8.45 0.34 -18.95
N PHE A 168 8.71 -0.97 -18.83
CA PHE A 168 9.46 -1.54 -17.71
C PHE A 168 10.95 -1.23 -17.75
N GLU A 169 11.50 -0.80 -18.89
CA GLU A 169 12.90 -0.34 -18.98
C GLU A 169 13.14 0.96 -18.22
N TYR A 170 12.09 1.72 -17.93
CA TYR A 170 12.18 2.95 -17.13
C TYR A 170 12.12 2.70 -15.62
N LYS A 171 11.91 1.45 -15.18
CA LYS A 171 11.96 1.10 -13.76
C LYS A 171 13.40 1.22 -13.26
N GLN A 172 13.63 2.16 -12.34
CA GLN A 172 14.91 2.30 -11.61
C GLN A 172 14.99 1.34 -10.42
#